data_AF-A0A3B1B0T1-F1
#
_entry.id   AF-A0A3B1B0T1-F1
#
_cell.length_a   1.000
_cell.length_b   1.000
_cell.length_c   1.000
_cell.angle_alpha   90.00
_cell.angle_beta   90.00
_cell.angle_gamma   90.00
#
_symmetry.space_group_name_H-M   'P 1'
#
loop_
_entity.id
_entity.type
_entity.pdbx_description
1 polymer ?
#
loop_
_entity_poly.entity_id
_entity_poly.type
_entity_poly.pdbx_seq_one_letter_code
_entity_poly.pdbx_strand_id
1 'polypeptide(L)'
;MEHSRRNIVLLFISQAIALTSTITIVTYSALVGKILTGSTSMATIPAAAGLVAAALTAYPASMLMKKYGRKKGFHLGGFFALLAGLLSFYGIYAEHFIIFTFGITIHGVFQAFAAFYRFTTMEITAPHMHKQAVSYVLAGGLLAAFVAPSAAQFFEVNFYLPIPYAGTYILVMVLSFLTQFTLLFVKFPAKSPDTKAEIIEQGPQPSILNILKRPAFLCCELECGGRLPDYVLRHDVIAHANR
;
A
#
# COMPACT_ATOMS: atom_id res chain seq x y z
N MET A 1 22.08 2.19 18.03
CA MET A 1 21.23 3.24 17.43
C MET A 1 21.37 3.34 15.91
N GLU A 2 22.56 3.15 15.34
CA GLU A 2 22.82 3.32 13.89
C GLU A 2 22.02 2.35 12.99
N HIS A 3 21.90 1.08 13.39
CA HIS A 3 21.13 0.08 12.64
C HIS A 3 19.63 0.41 12.51
N SER A 4 19.05 1.08 13.51
CA SER A 4 17.62 1.42 13.51
C SER A 4 17.35 2.57 12.53
N ARG A 5 18.21 3.61 12.49
CA ARG A 5 18.09 4.72 11.51
C ARG A 5 18.20 4.24 10.07
N ARG A 6 19.17 3.36 9.78
CA ARG A 6 19.32 2.79 8.44
C ARG A 6 18.06 2.03 8.00
N ASN A 7 17.49 1.23 8.89
CA ASN A 7 16.28 0.49 8.56
C ASN A 7 15.05 1.41 8.39
N ILE A 8 14.92 2.50 9.17
CA ILE A 8 13.87 3.51 8.97
C ILE A 8 14.00 4.13 7.58
N VAL A 9 15.21 4.52 7.17
CA VAL A 9 15.46 5.10 5.84
C VAL A 9 15.13 4.10 4.73
N LEU A 10 15.50 2.83 4.89
CA LEU A 10 15.14 1.80 3.90
C LEU A 10 13.63 1.59 3.80
N LEU A 11 12.91 1.54 4.93
CA LEU A 11 11.45 1.42 4.92
C LEU A 11 10.76 2.67 4.35
N PHE A 12 11.32 3.85 4.59
CA PHE A 12 10.90 5.10 3.97
C PHE A 12 11.04 5.04 2.45
N ILE A 13 12.20 4.61 1.94
CA ILE A 13 12.43 4.42 0.51
C ILE A 13 11.47 3.38 -0.07
N SER A 14 11.30 2.23 0.60
CA SER A 14 10.34 1.20 0.16
C SER A 14 8.90 1.73 0.12
N GLN A 15 8.48 2.50 1.13
CA GLN A 15 7.15 3.12 1.16
C GLN A 15 6.98 4.15 0.03
N ALA A 16 8.01 4.95 -0.25
CA ALA A 16 8.00 5.92 -1.32
C ALA A 16 7.90 5.24 -2.70
N ILE A 17 8.67 4.18 -2.95
CA ILE A 17 8.63 3.43 -4.20
C ILE A 17 7.27 2.75 -4.38
N ALA A 18 6.77 2.07 -3.35
CA ALA A 18 5.48 1.39 -3.38
C ALA A 18 4.33 2.36 -3.69
N LEU A 19 4.27 3.50 -2.98
CA LEU A 19 3.25 4.51 -3.26
C LEU A 19 3.41 5.15 -4.64
N THR A 20 4.65 5.39 -5.10
CA THR A 20 4.91 5.91 -6.45
C THR A 20 4.31 4.98 -7.50
N SER A 21 4.53 3.67 -7.37
CA SER A 21 4.01 2.66 -8.29
C SER A 21 2.48 2.60 -8.30
N THR A 22 1.84 2.74 -7.13
CA THR A 22 0.37 2.75 -7.03
C THR A 22 -0.26 4.01 -7.56
N ILE A 23 0.32 5.18 -7.28
CA ILE A 23 -0.17 6.44 -7.83
C ILE A 23 -0.11 6.36 -9.36
N THR A 24 1.01 5.89 -9.91
CA THR A 24 1.17 5.66 -11.35
C THR A 24 0.07 4.73 -11.89
N ILE A 25 -0.13 3.55 -11.29
CA ILE A 25 -1.17 2.62 -11.75
C ILE A 25 -2.56 3.27 -11.69
N VAL A 26 -2.95 3.86 -10.55
CA VAL A 26 -4.29 4.44 -10.40
C VAL A 26 -4.53 5.57 -11.41
N THR A 27 -3.51 6.39 -11.69
CA THR A 27 -3.61 7.49 -12.64
C THR A 27 -3.73 6.98 -14.09
N TYR A 28 -2.90 6.03 -14.51
CA TYR A 28 -2.82 5.62 -15.92
C TYR A 28 -3.68 4.40 -16.26
N SER A 29 -4.14 3.61 -15.28
CA SER A 29 -4.90 2.38 -15.54
C SER A 29 -6.23 2.65 -16.21
N ALA A 30 -6.90 3.75 -15.86
CA ALA A 30 -8.15 4.14 -16.52
C ALA A 30 -7.94 4.50 -17.98
N LEU A 31 -6.82 5.15 -18.28
CA LEU A 31 -6.48 5.59 -19.62
C LEU A 31 -6.12 4.41 -20.52
N VAL A 32 -5.27 3.50 -20.03
CA VAL A 32 -4.95 2.24 -20.71
C VAL A 32 -6.18 1.35 -20.87
N GLY A 33 -7.02 1.22 -19.84
CA GLY A 33 -8.26 0.45 -19.91
C GLY A 33 -9.21 0.96 -21.00
N LYS A 34 -9.31 2.29 -21.16
CA LYS A 34 -10.09 2.91 -22.23
C LYS A 34 -9.50 2.61 -23.61
N ILE A 35 -8.18 2.68 -23.76
CA ILE A 35 -7.50 2.39 -25.04
C ILE A 35 -7.70 0.94 -25.46
N LEU A 36 -7.58 -0.01 -24.53
CA LEU A 36 -7.72 -1.44 -24.82
C LEU A 36 -9.15 -1.89 -25.14
N THR A 37 -10.17 -1.22 -24.57
CA THR A 37 -11.57 -1.66 -24.69
C THR A 37 -12.45 -0.75 -25.54
N GLY A 38 -12.02 0.48 -25.80
CA GLY A 38 -12.82 1.50 -26.47
C GLY A 38 -14.02 2.02 -25.64
N SER A 39 -14.25 1.50 -24.44
CA SER A 39 -15.41 1.83 -23.60
C SER A 39 -15.00 2.48 -22.28
N THR A 40 -15.62 3.62 -21.97
CA THR A 40 -15.41 4.34 -20.71
C THR A 40 -15.91 3.55 -19.50
N SER A 41 -16.90 2.67 -19.65
CA SER A 41 -17.43 1.87 -18.53
C SER A 41 -16.46 0.78 -18.07
N MET A 42 -15.65 0.23 -18.98
CA MET A 42 -14.66 -0.80 -18.64
C MET A 42 -13.32 -0.23 -18.17
N ALA A 43 -13.07 1.06 -18.44
CA ALA A 43 -11.85 1.74 -18.05
C ALA A 43 -11.62 1.78 -16.53
N THR A 44 -12.67 1.78 -15.71
CA THR A 44 -12.55 1.87 -14.24
C THR A 44 -12.37 0.52 -13.56
N ILE A 45 -12.66 -0.59 -14.27
CA ILE A 45 -12.58 -1.95 -13.74
C ILE A 45 -11.19 -2.30 -13.21
N PRO A 46 -10.07 -1.99 -13.90
CA PRO A 46 -8.74 -2.36 -13.41
C PRO A 46 -8.40 -1.68 -12.07
N ALA A 47 -8.67 -0.37 -11.96
CA ALA A 47 -8.44 0.37 -10.72
C ALA A 47 -9.29 -0.17 -9.56
N ALA A 48 -10.58 -0.43 -9.83
CA ALA A 48 -11.49 -1.00 -8.84
C ALA A 48 -11.06 -2.42 -8.41
N ALA A 49 -10.67 -3.27 -9.36
CA ALA A 49 -10.18 -4.62 -9.09
C ALA A 49 -8.91 -4.60 -8.22
N GLY A 50 -7.98 -3.68 -8.50
CA GLY A 50 -6.79 -3.46 -7.67
C GLY A 50 -7.14 -3.08 -6.23
N LEU A 51 -8.10 -2.16 -6.03
CA LEU A 51 -8.54 -1.75 -4.71
C LEU A 51 -9.22 -2.89 -3.94
N VAL A 52 -10.13 -3.63 -4.60
CA VAL A 52 -10.80 -4.80 -4.02
C VAL A 52 -9.79 -5.87 -3.63
N ALA A 53 -8.80 -6.14 -4.50
CA ALA A 53 -7.74 -7.09 -4.21
C ALA A 53 -6.91 -6.67 -3.00
N ALA A 54 -6.56 -5.39 -2.89
CA ALA A 54 -5.85 -4.87 -1.71
C ALA A 54 -6.66 -5.07 -0.42
N ALA A 55 -7.96 -4.77 -0.45
CA ALA A 55 -8.85 -4.94 0.69
C ALA A 55 -8.99 -6.41 1.11
N LEU A 56 -9.26 -7.31 0.15
CA LEU A 56 -9.39 -8.74 0.39
C LEU A 56 -8.08 -9.37 0.89
N THR A 57 -6.94 -8.83 0.46
CA THR A 57 -5.64 -9.38 0.80
C THR A 57 -5.06 -8.83 2.11
N ALA A 58 -5.55 -7.68 2.60
CA ALA A 58 -5.07 -7.09 3.85
C ALA A 58 -5.16 -8.06 5.05
N TYR A 59 -6.28 -8.78 5.15
CA TYR A 59 -6.50 -9.78 6.21
C TYR A 59 -5.56 -11.00 6.11
N PRO A 60 -5.53 -11.76 4.99
CA PRO A 60 -4.63 -12.90 4.87
C PRO A 60 -3.14 -12.49 4.90
N ALA A 61 -2.79 -11.31 4.39
CA ALA A 61 -1.42 -10.78 4.47
C ALA A 61 -0.97 -10.60 5.92
N SER A 62 -1.84 -10.05 6.78
CA SER A 62 -1.58 -9.90 8.22
C SER A 62 -1.32 -11.26 8.89
N MET A 63 -2.20 -12.24 8.63
CA MET A 63 -2.05 -13.60 9.18
C MET A 63 -0.77 -14.29 8.70
N LEU A 64 -0.44 -14.14 7.42
CA LEU A 64 0.75 -14.75 6.81
C LEU A 64 2.03 -14.15 7.40
N MET A 65 2.08 -12.82 7.58
CA MET A 65 3.20 -12.15 8.24
C MET A 65 3.34 -12.55 9.71
N LYS A 66 2.22 -12.76 10.42
CA LYS A 66 2.23 -13.25 11.81
C LYS A 66 2.76 -14.68 11.90
N LYS A 67 2.37 -15.57 10.97
CA LYS A 67 2.72 -17.00 11.00
C LYS A 67 4.13 -17.30 10.49
N TYR A 68 4.55 -16.69 9.38
CA TYR A 68 5.83 -17.00 8.71
C TYR A 68 6.92 -15.95 8.93
N GLY A 69 6.59 -14.87 9.65
CA GLY A 69 7.48 -13.75 9.94
C GLY A 69 7.46 -12.64 8.89
N ARG A 70 7.84 -11.43 9.31
CA ARG A 70 7.82 -10.21 8.49
C ARG A 70 8.67 -10.32 7.23
N LYS A 71 9.92 -10.80 7.35
CA LYS A 71 10.87 -10.90 6.22
C LYS A 71 10.29 -11.71 5.05
N LYS A 72 9.75 -12.91 5.33
CA LYS A 72 9.18 -13.77 4.29
C LYS A 72 7.93 -13.16 3.66
N GLY A 73 7.08 -12.52 4.47
CA GLY A 73 5.89 -11.82 3.98
C GLY A 73 6.23 -10.68 3.01
N PHE A 74 7.23 -9.85 3.32
CA PHE A 74 7.64 -8.77 2.43
C PHE A 74 8.29 -9.25 1.14
N HIS A 75 9.12 -10.31 1.18
CA HIS A 75 9.66 -10.90 -0.05
C HIS A 75 8.59 -11.52 -0.93
N LEU A 76 7.55 -12.12 -0.35
CA LEU A 76 6.40 -12.62 -1.09
C LEU A 76 5.61 -11.47 -1.74
N GLY A 77 5.38 -10.38 -1.00
CA GLY A 77 4.79 -9.16 -1.55
C GLY A 77 5.58 -8.60 -2.73
N GLY A 78 6.91 -8.53 -2.63
CA GLY A 78 7.77 -8.09 -3.72
C GLY A 78 7.77 -9.05 -4.92
N PHE A 79 7.62 -10.36 -4.71
CA PHE A 79 7.41 -11.30 -5.80
C PHE A 79 6.09 -11.02 -6.54
N PHE A 80 5.00 -10.75 -5.82
CA PHE A 80 3.74 -10.32 -6.44
C PHE A 80 3.90 -8.97 -7.17
N ALA A 81 4.69 -8.04 -6.65
CA ALA A 81 4.97 -6.77 -7.32
C ALA A 81 5.66 -6.98 -8.69
N LEU A 82 6.64 -7.89 -8.74
CA LEU A 82 7.33 -8.26 -9.99
C LEU A 82 6.38 -8.90 -11.00
N LEU A 83 5.58 -9.88 -10.55
CA LEU A 83 4.57 -10.51 -11.40
C LEU A 83 3.56 -9.49 -11.92
N ALA A 84 3.10 -8.57 -11.07
CA ALA A 84 2.18 -7.51 -11.47
C ALA A 84 2.77 -6.64 -12.58
N GLY A 85 4.01 -6.17 -12.43
CA GLY A 85 4.68 -5.36 -13.45
C GLY A 85 4.83 -6.09 -14.79
N LEU A 86 5.25 -7.36 -14.75
CA LEU A 86 5.39 -8.20 -15.94
C LEU A 86 4.04 -8.45 -16.63
N LEU A 87 3.00 -8.83 -15.88
CA LEU A 87 1.67 -9.11 -16.42
C LEU A 87 1.00 -7.85 -16.96
N SER A 88 1.13 -6.71 -16.27
CA SER A 88 0.58 -5.45 -16.74
C SER A 88 1.26 -4.98 -18.03
N PHE A 89 2.59 -5.09 -18.11
CA PHE A 89 3.32 -4.78 -19.34
C PHE A 89 2.93 -5.72 -20.48
N TYR A 90 2.89 -7.04 -20.23
CA TYR A 90 2.49 -8.03 -21.23
C TYR A 90 1.04 -7.84 -21.69
N GLY A 91 0.12 -7.49 -20.79
CA GLY A 91 -1.27 -7.20 -21.11
C GLY A 91 -1.44 -6.00 -22.02
N ILE A 92 -0.58 -4.98 -21.88
CA ILE A 92 -0.54 -3.83 -22.79
C ILE A 92 0.04 -4.24 -24.14
N TYR A 93 1.16 -4.96 -24.13
CA TYR A 93 1.83 -5.42 -25.35
C TYR A 93 0.95 -6.34 -26.20
N ALA A 94 0.19 -7.24 -25.57
CA ALA A 94 -0.74 -8.15 -26.24
C ALA A 94 -2.13 -7.53 -26.48
N GLU A 95 -2.32 -6.25 -26.16
CA GLU A 95 -3.61 -5.53 -26.25
C GLU A 95 -4.77 -6.24 -25.53
N HIS A 96 -4.48 -6.97 -24.46
CA HIS A 96 -5.42 -7.86 -23.79
C HIS A 96 -5.86 -7.33 -22.42
N PHE A 97 -7.05 -6.73 -22.40
CA PHE A 97 -7.62 -6.07 -21.21
C PHE A 97 -7.69 -6.93 -19.94
N ILE A 98 -8.05 -8.22 -20.07
CA ILE A 98 -8.19 -9.11 -18.91
C ILE A 98 -6.83 -9.37 -18.24
N ILE A 99 -5.77 -9.59 -19.02
CA ILE A 99 -4.42 -9.85 -18.50
C ILE A 99 -3.88 -8.59 -17.83
N PHE A 100 -4.10 -7.43 -18.45
CA PHE A 100 -3.78 -6.14 -17.88
C PHE A 100 -4.47 -5.91 -16.51
N THR A 101 -5.78 -6.16 -16.45
CA THR A 101 -6.59 -6.08 -15.22
C THR A 101 -6.08 -7.03 -14.15
N PHE A 102 -5.70 -8.25 -14.54
CA PHE A 102 -5.13 -9.24 -13.63
C PHE A 102 -3.78 -8.78 -13.07
N GLY A 103 -2.90 -8.18 -13.88
CA GLY A 103 -1.67 -7.56 -13.40
C GLY A 103 -1.92 -6.45 -12.36
N ILE A 104 -2.89 -5.58 -12.60
CA ILE A 104 -3.27 -4.52 -11.63
C ILE A 104 -3.88 -5.13 -10.35
N THR A 105 -4.65 -6.20 -10.47
CA THR A 105 -5.21 -6.93 -9.32
C THR A 105 -4.09 -7.48 -8.43
N ILE A 106 -3.07 -8.10 -9.03
CA ILE A 106 -1.88 -8.58 -8.31
C ILE A 106 -1.09 -7.41 -7.70
N HIS A 107 -1.03 -6.25 -8.37
CA HIS A 107 -0.43 -5.07 -7.77
C HIS A 107 -1.16 -4.64 -6.48
N GLY A 108 -2.49 -4.73 -6.47
CA GLY A 108 -3.31 -4.50 -5.28
C GLY A 108 -2.95 -5.43 -4.12
N VAL A 109 -2.66 -6.71 -4.42
CA VAL A 109 -2.13 -7.66 -3.43
C VAL A 109 -0.83 -7.14 -2.82
N PHE A 110 0.15 -6.75 -3.65
CA PHE A 110 1.41 -6.17 -3.19
C PHE A 110 1.19 -4.93 -2.30
N GLN A 111 0.26 -4.06 -2.68
CA GLN A 111 -0.06 -2.86 -1.89
C GLN A 111 -0.56 -3.17 -0.48
N ALA A 112 -1.32 -4.26 -0.32
CA ALA A 112 -1.72 -4.73 1.00
C ALA A 112 -0.50 -5.09 1.88
N PHE A 113 0.54 -5.71 1.30
CA PHE A 113 1.79 -5.98 2.00
C PHE A 113 2.57 -4.69 2.32
N ALA A 114 2.63 -3.74 1.38
CA ALA A 114 3.33 -2.47 1.56
C ALA A 114 2.72 -1.62 2.70
N ALA A 115 1.40 -1.69 2.90
CA ALA A 115 0.72 -1.00 4.00
C ALA A 115 1.26 -1.40 5.41
N PHE A 116 1.93 -2.55 5.53
CA PHE A 116 2.56 -2.98 6.78
C PHE A 116 3.91 -2.33 7.10
N TYR A 117 4.53 -1.58 6.17
CA TYR A 117 5.84 -0.93 6.42
C TYR A 117 5.79 0.01 7.63
N ARG A 118 4.70 0.79 7.78
CA ARG A 118 4.51 1.67 8.95
C ARG A 118 4.45 0.90 10.27
N PHE A 119 3.90 -0.31 10.28
CA PHE A 119 3.81 -1.15 11.47
C PHE A 119 5.15 -1.82 11.78
N THR A 120 5.83 -2.34 10.76
CA THR A 120 7.16 -2.93 10.94
C THR A 120 8.20 -1.91 11.37
N THR A 121 8.04 -0.64 11.00
CA THR A 121 8.92 0.44 11.50
C THR A 121 8.83 0.57 13.03
N MET A 122 7.64 0.44 13.61
CA MET A 122 7.48 0.44 15.08
C MET A 122 8.12 -0.80 15.71
N GLU A 123 8.03 -1.96 15.06
CA GLU A 123 8.63 -3.21 15.56
C GLU A 123 10.18 -3.16 15.64
N ILE A 124 10.83 -2.32 14.82
CA ILE A 124 12.30 -2.20 14.76
C ILE A 124 12.87 -0.96 15.44
N THR A 125 12.01 -0.11 15.99
CA THR A 125 12.39 1.15 16.66
C THR A 125 12.07 1.09 18.15
N ALA A 126 12.80 1.86 18.95
CA ALA A 126 12.53 1.95 20.38
C ALA A 126 11.21 2.73 20.64
N PRO A 127 10.46 2.41 21.71
CA PRO A 127 9.13 3.01 21.97
C PRO A 127 9.11 4.54 21.93
N HIS A 128 10.14 5.19 22.47
CA HIS A 128 10.26 6.66 22.47
C HIS A 128 10.39 7.28 21.07
N MET A 129 10.73 6.50 20.03
CA MET A 129 10.87 6.98 18.65
C MET A 129 9.73 6.53 17.73
N HIS A 130 8.75 5.74 18.19
CA HIS A 130 7.71 5.16 17.33
C HIS A 130 6.95 6.21 16.52
N LYS A 131 6.47 7.28 17.18
CA LYS A 131 5.73 8.36 16.52
C LYS A 131 6.57 9.03 15.42
N GLN A 132 7.83 9.32 15.72
CA GLN A 132 8.72 9.99 14.78
C GLN A 132 9.09 9.07 13.60
N ALA A 133 9.35 7.78 13.86
CA ALA A 133 9.71 6.81 12.85
C ALA A 133 8.55 6.52 11.88
N VAL A 134 7.32 6.39 12.39
CA VAL A 134 6.12 6.24 11.55
C VAL A 134 5.91 7.50 10.70
N SER A 135 6.06 8.69 11.29
CA SER A 135 5.95 9.96 10.56
C SER A 135 6.96 10.05 9.42
N TYR A 136 8.21 9.64 9.64
CA TYR A 136 9.21 9.58 8.57
C TYR A 136 8.78 8.64 7.44
N VAL A 137 8.35 7.42 7.74
CA VAL A 137 7.93 6.47 6.69
C VAL A 137 6.73 6.98 5.91
N LEU A 138 5.74 7.58 6.58
CA LEU A 138 4.60 8.19 5.91
C LEU A 138 4.98 9.41 5.06
N ALA A 139 5.99 10.20 5.47
CA ALA A 139 6.53 11.29 4.66
C ALA A 139 7.10 10.79 3.32
N GLY A 140 7.52 9.51 3.23
CA GLY A 140 7.94 8.89 1.97
C GLY A 140 6.79 8.82 0.95
N GLY A 141 5.56 8.66 1.43
CA GLY A 141 4.38 8.74 0.59
C GLY A 141 4.09 10.13 0.04
N LEU A 142 4.44 11.18 0.78
CA LEU A 142 4.34 12.55 0.29
C LEU A 142 5.34 12.78 -0.85
N LEU A 143 6.59 12.32 -0.70
CA LEU A 143 7.56 12.38 -1.80
C LEU A 143 7.10 11.59 -3.03
N ALA A 144 6.51 10.41 -2.80
CA ALA A 144 5.97 9.59 -3.88
C ALA A 144 4.93 10.32 -4.73
N ALA A 145 4.08 11.15 -4.11
CA ALA A 145 3.06 11.91 -4.83
C ALA A 145 3.65 12.95 -5.81
N PHE A 146 4.77 13.57 -5.46
CA PHE A 146 5.46 14.50 -6.36
C PHE A 146 6.32 13.79 -7.42
N VAL A 147 6.94 12.67 -7.04
CA VAL A 147 7.84 11.91 -7.91
C VAL A 147 7.06 11.10 -8.95
N ALA A 148 5.89 10.56 -8.63
CA ALA A 148 5.16 9.66 -9.52
C ALA A 148 4.81 10.27 -10.90
N PRO A 149 4.19 11.47 -11.00
CA PRO A 149 3.87 12.05 -12.31
C PRO A 149 5.12 12.36 -13.12
N SER A 150 6.14 12.93 -12.46
CA SER A 150 7.41 13.30 -13.08
C SER A 150 8.16 12.07 -13.62
N ALA A 151 8.21 11.00 -12.83
CA ALA A 151 8.81 9.73 -13.23
C ALA A 151 8.04 9.06 -14.36
N ALA A 152 6.70 9.05 -14.30
CA ALA A 152 5.86 8.47 -15.34
C ALA A 152 6.04 9.20 -16.67
N GLN A 153 6.03 10.53 -16.66
CA GLN A 153 6.31 11.33 -17.86
C GLN A 153 7.72 11.09 -18.40
N PHE A 154 8.73 11.04 -17.53
CA PHE A 154 10.10 10.75 -17.94
C PHE A 154 10.21 9.40 -18.65
N PHE A 155 9.62 8.35 -18.09
CA PHE A 155 9.67 7.01 -18.69
C PHE A 155 8.87 6.94 -20.00
N GLU A 156 7.71 7.60 -20.07
CA GLU A 156 6.90 7.63 -21.28
C GLU A 156 7.61 8.31 -22.46
N VAL A 157 8.32 9.41 -22.21
CA VAL A 157 9.07 10.14 -23.25
C VAL A 157 10.33 9.39 -23.68
N ASN A 158 11.08 8.80 -22.74
CA ASN A 158 12.39 8.19 -23.04
C ASN A 158 12.29 6.74 -23.52
N PHE A 159 11.28 5.99 -23.08
CA PHE A 159 11.05 4.59 -23.46
C PHE A 159 9.80 4.48 -24.34
N TYR A 160 9.64 5.44 -25.26
CA TYR A 160 8.53 5.49 -26.21
C TYR A 160 8.52 4.22 -27.06
N LEU A 161 7.64 3.30 -26.69
CA LEU A 161 7.18 2.25 -27.59
C LEU A 161 6.05 2.83 -28.44
N PRO A 162 5.80 2.32 -29.66
CA PRO A 162 4.66 2.72 -30.49
C PRO A 162 3.28 2.47 -29.84
N ILE A 163 3.24 1.99 -28.58
CA ILE A 163 2.05 1.74 -27.79
C ILE A 163 1.96 2.80 -26.68
N PRO A 164 0.90 3.62 -26.65
CA PRO A 164 0.74 4.68 -25.65
C PRO A 164 0.70 4.10 -24.23
N TYR A 165 1.38 4.76 -23.30
CA TYR A 165 1.51 4.43 -21.87
C TYR A 165 2.35 3.19 -21.55
N ALA A 166 2.93 2.50 -22.54
CA ALA A 166 3.79 1.35 -22.26
C ALA A 166 5.01 1.72 -21.40
N GLY A 167 5.57 2.92 -21.57
CA GLY A 167 6.69 3.43 -20.78
C GLY A 167 6.34 3.58 -19.29
N THR A 168 5.12 4.05 -18.98
CA THR A 168 4.65 4.12 -17.59
C THR A 168 4.57 2.76 -16.89
N TYR A 169 4.28 1.68 -17.63
CA TYR A 169 4.25 0.33 -17.05
C TYR A 169 5.63 -0.32 -16.96
N ILE A 170 6.57 0.09 -17.82
CA ILE A 170 7.99 -0.21 -17.62
C ILE A 170 8.48 0.42 -16.32
N LEU A 171 8.12 1.68 -16.03
CA LEU A 171 8.43 2.32 -14.76
C LEU A 171 7.89 1.50 -13.58
N VAL A 172 6.62 1.06 -13.63
CA VAL A 172 6.03 0.21 -12.57
C VAL A 172 6.85 -1.07 -12.38
N MET A 173 7.25 -1.74 -13.46
CA MET A 173 8.10 -2.93 -13.39
C MET A 173 9.44 -2.63 -12.72
N VAL A 174 10.11 -1.53 -13.10
CA VAL A 174 11.37 -1.08 -12.48
C VAL A 174 11.18 -0.76 -10.99
N LEU A 175 10.10 -0.07 -10.62
CA LEU A 175 9.78 0.23 -9.22
C LEU A 175 9.49 -1.05 -8.41
N SER A 176 8.85 -2.04 -8.99
CA SER A 176 8.65 -3.36 -8.36
C SER A 176 9.97 -4.07 -8.10
N PHE A 177 10.89 -4.07 -9.08
CA PHE A 177 12.25 -4.58 -8.90
C PHE A 177 13.00 -3.82 -7.80
N LEU A 178 12.93 -2.50 -7.82
CA LEU A 178 13.62 -1.65 -6.84
C LEU A 178 13.05 -1.86 -5.43
N THR A 179 11.75 -2.08 -5.30
CA THR A 179 11.12 -2.42 -4.01
C THR A 179 11.67 -3.73 -3.50
N GLN A 180 11.66 -4.79 -4.32
CA GLN A 180 12.20 -6.09 -3.91
C GLN A 180 13.68 -6.01 -3.55
N PHE A 181 14.46 -5.23 -4.32
CA PHE A 181 15.87 -4.98 -4.05
C PHE A 181 16.07 -4.28 -2.71
N THR A 182 15.33 -3.19 -2.45
CA THR A 182 15.43 -2.43 -1.18
C THR A 182 15.10 -3.32 0.01
N LEU A 183 14.09 -4.19 -0.12
CA LEU A 183 13.69 -5.13 0.94
C LEU A 183 14.76 -6.18 1.27
N LEU A 184 15.67 -6.51 0.35
CA LEU A 184 16.82 -7.40 0.63
C LEU A 184 17.80 -6.78 1.64
N PHE A 185 17.92 -5.45 1.65
CA PHE A 185 18.82 -4.73 2.55
C PHE A 185 18.20 -4.43 3.91
N VAL A 186 16.87 -4.56 4.05
CA VAL A 186 16.18 -4.38 5.33
C VAL A 186 16.51 -5.56 6.24
N LYS A 187 17.27 -5.29 7.31
CA LYS A 187 17.52 -6.26 8.36
C LYS A 187 16.33 -6.30 9.30
N PHE A 188 15.41 -7.21 9.04
CA PHE A 188 14.35 -7.55 9.98
C PHE A 188 14.95 -8.31 11.18
N PRO A 189 14.62 -7.93 12.43
CA PRO A 189 15.03 -8.72 13.59
C PRO A 189 14.48 -10.14 13.46
N ALA A 190 15.34 -11.14 13.70
CA ALA A 190 15.04 -12.56 13.47
C ALA A 190 14.00 -13.15 14.44
N LYS A 191 13.45 -12.34 15.34
CA LYS A 191 12.44 -12.74 16.31
C LYS A 191 11.15 -11.99 15.98
N SER A 192 10.11 -12.72 15.57
CA SER A 192 8.75 -12.29 15.88
C SER A 192 8.72 -12.16 17.40
N PRO A 193 8.55 -10.96 17.97
CA PRO A 193 8.37 -10.85 19.40
C PRO A 193 6.96 -11.36 19.70
N ASP A 194 6.84 -12.65 19.98
CA ASP A 194 5.97 -13.05 21.08
C ASP A 194 6.62 -12.54 22.36
N THR A 195 6.60 -11.24 22.63
CA THR A 195 6.86 -10.64 23.95
C THR A 195 6.50 -9.15 23.89
N LYS A 196 5.38 -8.83 24.56
CA LYS A 196 4.96 -7.49 24.99
C LYS A 196 4.59 -6.53 23.87
N ALA A 197 3.42 -6.78 23.26
CA ALA A 197 2.49 -5.67 23.12
C ALA A 197 2.35 -5.04 24.51
N GLU A 198 2.73 -3.77 24.65
CA GLU A 198 2.26 -2.98 25.78
C GLU A 198 0.76 -3.22 25.94
N ILE A 199 0.41 -3.57 27.16
CA ILE A 199 -0.95 -3.63 27.67
C ILE A 199 -1.50 -2.20 27.56
N ILE A 200 -1.97 -1.82 26.38
CA ILE A 200 -3.24 -1.13 26.29
C ILE A 200 -4.23 -2.25 26.49
N GLU A 201 -4.97 -2.24 27.60
CA GLU A 201 -5.98 -3.24 27.95
C GLU A 201 -6.81 -3.65 26.72
N GLN A 202 -6.38 -4.73 26.06
CA GLN A 202 -7.20 -5.46 25.12
C GLN A 202 -8.03 -6.39 25.98
N GLY A 203 -9.21 -5.93 26.37
CA GLY A 203 -10.31 -6.82 26.70
C GLY A 203 -10.45 -7.91 25.62
N PRO A 204 -11.05 -9.07 25.97
CA PRO A 204 -10.99 -10.30 25.18
C PRO A 204 -11.27 -10.05 23.71
N GLN A 205 -10.42 -10.61 22.81
CA GLN A 205 -10.52 -10.43 21.36
C GLN A 205 -11.98 -10.54 20.91
N PRO A 206 -12.63 -9.42 20.53
CA PRO A 206 -14.02 -9.51 20.13
C PRO A 206 -14.06 -10.23 18.79
N SER A 207 -14.96 -11.22 18.66
CA SER A 207 -15.35 -11.80 17.39
C SER A 207 -15.53 -10.69 16.34
N ILE A 208 -15.10 -10.92 15.09
CA ILE A 208 -15.14 -9.92 13.99
C ILE A 208 -16.53 -9.27 13.87
N LEU A 209 -17.58 -10.04 14.14
CA LEU A 209 -18.98 -9.59 14.20
C LEU A 209 -19.27 -8.56 15.31
N ASN A 210 -18.54 -8.59 16.41
CA ASN A 210 -18.67 -7.63 17.52
C ASN A 210 -17.86 -6.34 17.29
N ILE A 211 -16.88 -6.36 16.38
CA ILE A 211 -16.13 -5.15 15.97
C ILE A 211 -16.93 -4.39 14.90
N LEU A 212 -17.49 -5.10 13.92
CA LEU A 212 -18.38 -4.53 12.91
C LEU A 212 -19.64 -3.87 13.48
N LYS A 213 -20.12 -4.36 14.63
CA LYS A 213 -21.27 -3.80 15.35
C LYS A 213 -20.94 -2.58 16.22
N ARG A 214 -19.66 -2.16 16.32
CA ARG A 214 -19.31 -0.97 17.11
C ARG A 214 -19.71 0.28 16.33
N PRO A 215 -20.48 1.20 16.93
CA PRO A 215 -20.91 2.43 16.24
C PRO A 215 -19.73 3.30 15.81
N ALA A 216 -18.59 3.26 16.54
CA ALA A 216 -17.36 3.93 16.14
C ALA A 216 -16.74 3.40 14.82
N PHE A 217 -16.94 2.11 14.50
CA PHE A 217 -16.44 1.51 13.26
C PHE A 217 -17.29 1.95 12.05
N LEU A 218 -18.61 1.98 12.23
CA LEU A 218 -19.57 2.47 11.24
C LEU A 218 -19.41 3.97 10.98
N CYS A 219 -19.17 4.79 12.02
CA CYS A 219 -18.92 6.23 11.86
C CYS A 219 -17.62 6.51 11.09
N CYS A 220 -16.54 5.77 11.36
CA CYS A 220 -15.27 5.93 10.63
C CYS A 220 -15.37 5.48 9.16
N GLU A 221 -16.15 4.43 8.85
CA GLU A 221 -16.42 4.05 7.46
C GLU A 221 -17.25 5.11 6.73
N LEU A 222 -18.23 5.72 7.41
CA LEU A 222 -19.05 6.81 6.88
C LEU A 222 -18.28 8.12 6.66
N GLU A 223 -17.28 8.43 7.48
CA GLU A 223 -16.40 9.60 7.28
C GLU A 223 -15.62 9.54 5.96
N CYS A 224 -15.29 8.35 5.46
CA CYS A 224 -14.67 8.19 4.13
C CYS A 224 -15.67 8.34 2.96
N GLY A 225 -16.98 8.38 3.23
CA GLY A 225 -18.06 8.39 2.23
C GLY A 225 -18.64 9.76 1.85
N GLY A 226 -18.16 10.86 2.44
CA GLY A 226 -18.54 12.21 2.00
C GLY A 226 -19.98 12.62 2.35
N ARG A 227 -20.32 12.73 3.64
CA ARG A 227 -21.34 13.66 4.17
C ARG A 227 -21.35 13.63 5.69
N LEU A 228 -21.03 14.75 6.35
CA LEU A 228 -21.30 14.94 7.77
C LEU A 228 -22.62 15.70 7.96
N PRO A 229 -23.48 15.27 8.89
CA PRO A 229 -24.27 16.15 9.72
C PRO A 229 -23.49 16.54 10.99
N ASP A 230 -23.50 17.83 11.33
CA ASP A 230 -22.75 18.55 12.38
C ASP A 230 -22.93 18.09 13.85
N TYR A 231 -23.20 16.81 14.12
CA TYR A 231 -23.61 16.37 15.47
C TYR A 231 -22.46 15.91 16.39
N VAL A 232 -21.29 15.55 15.85
CA VAL A 232 -20.21 14.90 16.63
C VAL A 232 -19.26 15.91 17.30
N LEU A 233 -19.15 17.14 16.80
CA LEU A 233 -18.25 18.15 17.39
C LEU A 233 -18.71 18.68 18.76
N ARG A 234 -19.96 18.47 19.18
CA ARG A 234 -20.48 19.02 20.44
C ARG A 234 -20.31 18.13 21.68
N HIS A 235 -20.15 16.82 21.53
CA HIS A 235 -20.13 15.93 22.71
C HIS A 235 -18.72 15.63 23.25
N ASP A 236 -17.68 15.69 22.43
CA ASP A 236 -16.30 15.39 22.89
C ASP A 236 -15.62 16.58 23.59
N VAL A 237 -16.07 17.81 23.37
CA VAL A 237 -15.51 19.00 24.06
C VAL A 237 -16.00 19.10 25.51
N ILE A 238 -17.17 18.53 25.85
CA ILE A 238 -17.74 18.64 27.20
C ILE A 238 -17.22 17.53 28.12
N ALA A 239 -16.85 16.36 27.60
CA ALA A 239 -16.37 15.23 28.40
C ALA A 239 -14.93 15.42 28.95
N HIS A 240 -14.15 16.36 28.40
CA HIS A 240 -12.81 16.70 28.89
C HIS A 240 -12.75 17.97 29.77
N ALA A 241 -13.88 18.64 29.99
CA ALA A 241 -13.94 19.90 30.76
C ALA A 241 -14.36 19.73 32.24
N ASN A 242 -14.57 18.50 32.73
CA ASN A 242 -14.94 18.25 34.13
C ASN A 242 -14.06 17.19 34.79
N ARG A 243 -12.74 17.38 34.66
CA ARG A 243 -11.78 16.99 35.70
C ARG A 243 -11.47 18.21 36.56
#